data_AF-A0A7H8NS10-F1
#
_entry.id   AF-A0A7H8NS10-F1
#
_cell.length_a   1.000
_cell.length_b   1.000
_cell.length_c   1.000
_cell.angle_alpha   90.00
_cell.angle_beta   90.00
_cell.angle_gamma   90.00
#
_symmetry.space_group_name_H-M   'P 1'
#
loop_
_entity.id
_entity.type
_entity.pdbx_description
1 polymer ?
#
loop_
_entity_poly.entity_id
_entity_poly.type
_entity_poly.pdbx_seq_one_letter_code
_entity_poly.pdbx_strand_id
1 'polypeptide(L)'
;MHISTLVELLGSKGSDVRLQAWFAQHGIGKPPATISANQGQKSVKDKRHDMEFYFAFDIINDRFYPPTSGARGSLLSHFKSATLFSRRPKGNPPKPEGFWDGYVQPAATLQDCLAYFNGVMEEFGDTVYFEKPLTGDVEIKLWFCKRRQRVDTIQLNLCEDREFISHHDFDPGNEHNTTPQAATLVLKWLFDRRHLRVPKALYETGLEDDHQAILRFADQHLGNHVWAGQLHDSPALRSVLAHTRTTRPLQLDNGSSLHLFDKWLYLKAGRVWERHQALYNDDTLADWGASVDAFERAVVLDATQRQAFLALLDDAYLRVQQARPA
;
A
#
# COMPACT_ATOMS: atom_id res chain seq x y z
N MET A 1 -27.91 -15.57 6.01
CA MET A 1 -26.62 -14.85 5.95
C MET A 1 -25.75 -15.64 4.98
N HIS A 2 -25.34 -15.06 3.85
CA HIS A 2 -24.55 -15.72 2.82
C HIS A 2 -23.29 -14.89 2.50
N ILE A 3 -22.19 -15.52 2.09
CA ILE A 3 -20.94 -14.83 1.77
C ILE A 3 -21.11 -13.80 0.65
N SER A 4 -21.89 -14.11 -0.39
CA SER A 4 -22.12 -13.17 -1.51
C SER A 4 -22.69 -11.82 -1.05
N THR A 5 -23.55 -11.81 -0.03
CA THR A 5 -24.08 -10.55 0.55
C THR A 5 -22.97 -9.71 1.18
N LEU A 6 -21.96 -10.35 1.80
CA LEU A 6 -20.81 -9.63 2.36
C LEU A 6 -19.90 -9.10 1.25
N VAL A 7 -19.71 -9.87 0.18
CA VAL A 7 -18.97 -9.43 -1.02
C VAL A 7 -19.60 -8.18 -1.61
N GLU A 8 -20.94 -8.13 -1.71
CA GLU A 8 -21.68 -6.96 -2.21
C GLU A 8 -21.57 -5.73 -1.27
N LEU A 9 -21.43 -5.96 0.04
CA LEU A 9 -21.37 -4.89 1.04
C LEU A 9 -19.95 -4.32 1.23
N LEU A 10 -18.90 -5.08 0.90
CA LEU A 10 -17.52 -4.60 0.98
C LEU A 10 -17.31 -3.33 0.15
N GLY A 11 -16.53 -2.40 0.70
CA GLY A 11 -16.33 -1.06 0.14
C GLY A 11 -17.46 -0.06 0.46
N SER A 12 -18.59 -0.50 1.03
CA SER A 12 -19.64 0.43 1.45
C SER A 12 -19.15 1.36 2.56
N LYS A 13 -19.56 2.63 2.50
CA LYS A 13 -19.37 3.58 3.61
C LYS A 13 -20.02 3.00 4.86
N GLY A 14 -19.42 3.22 6.03
CA GLY A 14 -20.04 2.81 7.29
C GLY A 14 -21.38 3.52 7.57
N SER A 15 -21.63 4.66 6.93
CA SER A 15 -22.93 5.35 6.96
C SER A 15 -23.96 4.80 5.96
N ASP A 16 -23.62 3.79 5.15
CA ASP A 16 -24.51 3.26 4.12
C ASP A 16 -25.75 2.58 4.73
N VAL A 17 -26.92 2.87 4.17
CA VAL A 17 -28.22 2.41 4.70
C VAL A 17 -28.37 0.90 4.57
N ARG A 18 -27.91 0.29 3.47
CA ARG A 18 -28.00 -1.16 3.27
C ARG A 18 -27.09 -1.88 4.24
N LEU A 19 -25.87 -1.37 4.43
CA LEU A 19 -24.92 -1.93 5.42
C LEU A 19 -25.47 -1.83 6.84
N GLN A 20 -26.01 -0.68 7.23
CA GLN A 20 -26.61 -0.50 8.56
C GLN A 20 -27.81 -1.42 8.79
N ALA A 21 -28.68 -1.56 7.80
CA ALA A 21 -29.82 -2.45 7.86
C ALA A 21 -29.37 -3.91 8.04
N TRP A 22 -28.35 -4.35 7.31
CA TRP A 22 -27.79 -5.69 7.43
C TRP A 22 -27.18 -5.94 8.82
N PHE A 23 -26.39 -5.00 9.33
CA PHE A 23 -25.82 -5.07 10.69
C PHE A 23 -26.92 -5.14 11.78
N ALA A 24 -27.99 -4.36 11.62
CA ALA A 24 -29.12 -4.34 12.53
C ALA A 24 -29.92 -5.66 12.48
N GLN A 25 -30.21 -6.17 11.28
CA GLN A 25 -30.90 -7.45 11.07
C GLN A 25 -30.19 -8.62 11.76
N HIS A 26 -28.85 -8.58 11.81
CA HIS A 26 -28.03 -9.62 12.43
C HIS A 26 -27.63 -9.33 13.88
N GLY A 27 -28.06 -8.20 14.46
CA GLY A 27 -27.77 -7.85 15.86
C GLY A 27 -26.29 -7.55 16.15
N ILE A 28 -25.53 -7.10 15.14
CA ILE A 28 -24.07 -6.93 15.21
C ILE A 28 -23.69 -5.59 15.87
N GLY A 29 -24.57 -4.59 15.75
CA GLY A 29 -24.35 -3.23 16.24
C GLY A 29 -24.38 -2.20 15.10
N LYS A 30 -23.73 -1.05 15.29
CA LYS A 30 -23.64 -0.02 14.25
C LYS A 30 -22.25 -0.04 13.61
N PRO A 31 -22.15 -0.06 12.26
CA PRO A 31 -20.88 0.15 11.59
C PRO A 31 -20.32 1.55 11.94
N PRO A 32 -18.99 1.71 12.09
CA PRO A 32 -18.36 3.01 12.27
C PRO A 32 -18.57 3.86 11.01
N ALA A 33 -19.14 5.05 11.14
CA ALA A 33 -19.28 5.99 10.02
C ALA A 33 -17.99 6.79 9.75
N THR A 34 -17.20 7.00 10.81
CA THR A 34 -15.93 7.73 10.76
C THR A 34 -14.90 7.11 11.68
N ILE A 35 -13.62 7.30 11.36
CA ILE A 35 -12.46 6.85 12.13
C ILE A 35 -11.48 8.03 12.26
N SER A 36 -10.80 8.17 13.39
CA SER A 36 -9.76 9.21 13.54
C SER A 36 -8.45 8.79 12.85
N ALA A 37 -7.66 9.75 12.35
CA ALA A 37 -6.37 9.47 11.71
C ALA A 37 -5.46 8.53 12.56
N ASN A 38 -5.40 8.75 13.88
CA ASN A 38 -4.58 7.94 14.80
C ASN A 38 -5.05 6.48 14.97
N GLN A 39 -6.26 6.13 14.53
CA GLN A 39 -6.78 4.77 14.66
C GLN A 39 -6.47 3.91 13.44
N GLY A 40 -6.45 4.50 12.23
CA GLY A 40 -6.34 3.79 10.94
C GLY A 40 -7.57 2.93 10.61
N GLN A 41 -7.84 1.97 11.50
CA GLN A 41 -8.89 0.96 11.37
C GLN A 41 -9.70 0.79 12.66
N LYS A 42 -10.95 0.38 12.53
CA LYS A 42 -11.83 -0.02 13.63
C LYS A 42 -12.59 -1.28 13.28
N SER A 43 -12.76 -2.19 14.24
CA SER A 43 -13.53 -3.41 14.04
C SER A 43 -14.84 -3.45 14.81
N VAL A 44 -15.80 -4.22 14.30
CA VAL A 44 -17.05 -4.59 14.98
C VAL A 44 -17.15 -6.12 14.97
N LYS A 45 -17.36 -6.72 16.14
CA LYS A 45 -17.42 -8.19 16.28
C LYS A 45 -18.85 -8.67 16.33
N ASP A 46 -19.19 -9.60 15.46
CA ASP A 46 -20.38 -10.45 15.61
C ASP A 46 -20.02 -11.65 16.48
N LYS A 47 -20.36 -11.54 17.76
CA LYS A 47 -20.10 -12.60 18.75
C LYS A 47 -20.94 -13.86 18.50
N ARG A 48 -22.10 -13.74 17.84
CA ARG A 48 -22.99 -14.87 17.60
C ARG A 48 -22.40 -15.83 16.58
N HIS A 49 -21.74 -15.29 15.56
CA HIS A 49 -21.11 -16.08 14.52
C HIS A 49 -19.58 -16.07 14.60
N ASP A 50 -18.98 -15.41 15.59
CA ASP A 50 -17.53 -15.20 15.73
C ASP A 50 -16.90 -14.70 14.42
N MET A 51 -17.47 -13.61 13.92
CA MET A 51 -16.99 -12.86 12.77
C MET A 51 -16.54 -11.48 13.20
N GLU A 52 -15.58 -10.93 12.48
CA GLU A 52 -15.06 -9.58 12.74
C GLU A 52 -15.03 -8.77 11.46
N PHE A 53 -15.68 -7.61 11.50
CA PHE A 53 -15.82 -6.70 10.37
C PHE A 53 -14.94 -5.48 10.60
N TYR A 54 -14.02 -5.22 9.69
CA TYR A 54 -13.03 -4.17 9.78
C TYR A 54 -13.40 -3.01 8.86
N PHE A 55 -13.27 -1.81 9.40
CA PHE A 55 -13.54 -0.55 8.73
C PHE A 55 -12.29 0.29 8.74
N ALA A 56 -11.93 0.88 7.61
CA ALA A 56 -10.74 1.70 7.45
C ALA A 56 -11.03 2.91 6.56
N PHE A 57 -10.15 3.91 6.60
CA PHE A 57 -10.19 5.04 5.68
C PHE A 57 -8.99 5.04 4.71
N ASP A 58 -7.89 4.41 5.08
CA ASP A 58 -6.61 4.34 4.39
C ASP A 58 -6.50 3.08 3.53
N ILE A 59 -7.47 2.90 2.64
CA ILE A 59 -7.55 1.73 1.76
C ILE A 59 -6.73 2.02 0.50
N ILE A 60 -5.72 1.22 0.22
CA ILE A 60 -4.81 1.41 -0.93
C ILE A 60 -5.46 0.84 -2.20
N ASN A 61 -6.46 1.55 -2.71
CA ASN A 61 -7.21 1.22 -3.92
C ASN A 61 -7.87 2.49 -4.49
N ASP A 62 -7.87 2.64 -5.82
CA ASP A 62 -8.21 3.90 -6.53
C ASP A 62 -9.60 4.41 -6.17
N ARG A 63 -10.52 3.48 -5.89
CA ARG A 63 -11.90 3.79 -5.55
C ARG A 63 -12.04 4.46 -4.19
N PHE A 64 -11.09 4.26 -3.28
CA PHE A 64 -11.17 4.68 -1.87
C PHE A 64 -10.08 5.67 -1.48
N TYR A 65 -9.15 5.96 -2.39
CA TYR A 65 -7.99 6.81 -2.17
C TYR A 65 -8.10 8.12 -2.97
N PRO A 66 -7.67 9.27 -2.42
CA PRO A 66 -7.19 9.47 -1.05
C PRO A 66 -8.34 9.41 -0.02
N PRO A 67 -8.03 9.24 1.28
CA PRO A 67 -9.02 9.26 2.34
C PRO A 67 -9.87 10.53 2.33
N THR A 68 -11.19 10.40 2.47
CA THR A 68 -12.11 11.55 2.50
C THR A 68 -12.35 12.04 3.92
N SER A 69 -12.30 13.36 4.13
CA SER A 69 -12.63 13.98 5.42
C SER A 69 -14.08 13.76 5.83
N GLY A 70 -14.26 13.41 7.10
CA GLY A 70 -15.53 13.32 7.81
C GLY A 70 -15.73 14.47 8.79
N ALA A 71 -16.72 14.32 9.68
CA ALA A 71 -17.06 15.35 10.66
C ALA A 71 -15.95 15.53 11.71
N ARG A 72 -15.69 16.78 12.13
CA ARG A 72 -14.79 17.12 13.26
C ARG A 72 -13.36 16.57 13.09
N GLY A 73 -12.82 16.63 11.87
CA GLY A 73 -11.45 16.18 11.58
C GLY A 73 -11.25 14.66 11.58
N SER A 74 -12.34 13.88 11.61
CA SER A 74 -12.29 12.44 11.37
C SER A 74 -12.24 12.14 9.86
N LEU A 75 -12.04 10.88 9.49
CA LEU A 75 -12.04 10.40 8.11
C LEU A 75 -13.22 9.45 7.90
N LEU A 76 -13.83 9.49 6.71
CA LEU A 76 -14.93 8.60 6.34
C LEU A 76 -14.42 7.16 6.27
N SER A 77 -15.11 6.26 6.95
CA SER A 77 -14.72 4.85 6.97
C SER A 77 -15.54 4.00 6.01
N HIS A 78 -14.87 3.03 5.42
CA HIS A 78 -15.44 2.05 4.50
C HIS A 78 -15.25 0.64 5.07
N PHE A 79 -16.20 -0.26 4.77
CA PHE A 79 -16.12 -1.67 5.14
C PHE A 79 -15.00 -2.35 4.33
N LYS A 80 -13.85 -2.56 4.95
CA LYS A 80 -12.60 -2.98 4.30
C LYS A 80 -12.46 -4.50 4.20
N SER A 81 -12.77 -5.21 5.28
CA SER A 81 -12.60 -6.67 5.31
C SER A 81 -13.47 -7.34 6.35
N ALA A 82 -13.71 -8.62 6.18
CA ALA A 82 -14.44 -9.46 7.13
C ALA A 82 -13.67 -10.76 7.39
N THR A 83 -13.32 -11.02 8.64
CA THR A 83 -12.92 -12.36 9.08
C THR A 83 -14.16 -13.22 9.24
N LEU A 84 -14.33 -14.18 8.33
CA LEU A 84 -15.46 -15.11 8.33
C LEU A 84 -15.22 -16.28 9.29
N PHE A 85 -13.96 -16.68 9.43
CA PHE A 85 -13.54 -17.77 10.30
C PHE A 85 -12.11 -17.53 10.77
N SER A 86 -11.87 -17.78 12.06
CA SER A 86 -10.53 -17.81 12.65
C SER A 86 -10.49 -18.83 13.77
N ARG A 87 -9.62 -19.84 13.67
CA ARG A 87 -9.53 -20.92 14.66
C ARG A 87 -9.14 -20.44 16.06
N ARG A 88 -8.57 -19.23 16.20
CA ARG A 88 -8.08 -18.69 17.47
C ARG A 88 -8.88 -17.44 17.88
N PRO A 89 -9.35 -17.37 19.15
CA PRO A 89 -9.25 -18.37 20.22
C PRO A 89 -10.38 -19.42 20.17
N LYS A 90 -10.01 -20.71 20.01
CA LYS A 90 -10.83 -21.95 20.02
C LYS A 90 -12.29 -21.85 19.52
N GLY A 91 -12.50 -22.38 18.31
CA GLY A 91 -13.76 -23.04 17.90
C GLY A 91 -14.90 -22.07 17.64
N ASN A 92 -15.09 -21.71 16.38
CA ASN A 92 -16.14 -20.77 15.99
C ASN A 92 -17.49 -21.49 16.03
N PRO A 93 -18.56 -20.82 16.49
CA PRO A 93 -19.91 -21.33 16.35
C PRO A 93 -20.20 -21.66 14.88
N PRO A 94 -21.01 -22.70 14.62
CA PRO A 94 -21.41 -23.04 13.26
C PRO A 94 -22.08 -21.83 12.62
N LYS A 95 -21.75 -21.60 11.35
CA LYS A 95 -22.41 -20.58 10.55
C LYS A 95 -23.83 -21.04 10.19
N PRO A 96 -24.76 -20.11 9.88
CA PRO A 96 -26.09 -20.47 9.40
C PRO A 96 -26.01 -21.41 8.19
N GLU A 97 -27.04 -22.24 8.02
CA GLU A 97 -27.17 -23.09 6.84
C GLU A 97 -27.06 -22.25 5.56
N GLY A 98 -26.35 -22.82 4.58
CA GLY A 98 -26.06 -22.18 3.30
C GLY A 98 -24.98 -21.10 3.34
N PHE A 99 -24.44 -20.69 4.50
CA PHE A 99 -23.48 -19.59 4.56
C PHE A 99 -22.26 -19.77 3.63
N TRP A 100 -21.79 -21.01 3.49
CA TRP A 100 -20.60 -21.37 2.70
C TRP A 100 -20.95 -21.86 1.28
N ASP A 101 -22.21 -21.82 0.84
CA ASP A 101 -22.61 -22.41 -0.44
C ASP A 101 -21.85 -21.76 -1.61
N GLY A 102 -21.14 -22.58 -2.38
CA GLY A 102 -20.28 -22.13 -3.48
C GLY A 102 -18.92 -21.56 -3.06
N TYR A 103 -18.56 -21.58 -1.77
CA TYR A 103 -17.29 -21.11 -1.24
C TYR A 103 -16.52 -22.22 -0.50
N VAL A 104 -15.20 -22.04 -0.39
CA VAL A 104 -14.37 -22.90 0.49
C VAL A 104 -14.77 -22.67 1.95
N GLN A 105 -14.81 -23.77 2.72
CA GLN A 105 -15.29 -23.76 4.11
C GLN A 105 -14.21 -24.26 5.10
N PRO A 106 -14.37 -24.02 6.42
CA PRO A 106 -13.35 -24.39 7.41
C PRO A 106 -12.98 -25.88 7.50
N ALA A 107 -13.86 -26.76 7.04
CA ALA A 107 -13.64 -28.21 7.01
C ALA A 107 -12.92 -28.68 5.74
N ALA A 108 -12.64 -27.77 4.79
CA ALA A 108 -11.97 -28.09 3.53
C ALA A 108 -10.58 -28.73 3.77
N THR A 109 -10.28 -29.74 2.98
CA THR A 109 -8.95 -30.34 2.88
C THR A 109 -8.02 -29.43 2.08
N LEU A 110 -6.71 -29.73 2.08
CA LEU A 110 -5.76 -29.04 1.22
C LEU A 110 -6.16 -29.18 -0.27
N GLN A 111 -6.65 -30.36 -0.67
CA GLN A 111 -7.07 -30.61 -2.05
C GLN A 111 -8.29 -29.79 -2.44
N ASP A 112 -9.27 -29.64 -1.53
CA ASP A 112 -10.43 -28.79 -1.75
C ASP A 112 -10.02 -27.32 -1.92
N CYS A 113 -9.06 -26.86 -1.11
CA CYS A 113 -8.49 -25.52 -1.23
C CYS A 113 -7.82 -25.35 -2.61
N LEU A 114 -6.93 -26.26 -2.99
CA LEU A 114 -6.27 -26.22 -4.30
C LEU A 114 -7.28 -26.18 -5.46
N ALA A 115 -8.34 -26.98 -5.40
CA ALA A 115 -9.38 -26.96 -6.42
C ALA A 115 -10.12 -25.61 -6.47
N TYR A 116 -10.50 -25.06 -5.31
CA TYR A 116 -11.21 -23.78 -5.24
C TYR A 116 -10.38 -22.58 -5.71
N PHE A 117 -9.09 -22.59 -5.40
CA PHE A 117 -8.11 -21.53 -5.72
C PHE A 117 -7.35 -21.79 -7.03
N ASN A 118 -7.81 -22.71 -7.87
CA ASN A 118 -7.20 -23.04 -9.17
C ASN A 118 -5.70 -23.41 -9.08
N GLY A 119 -5.28 -24.02 -7.97
CA GLY A 119 -3.89 -24.41 -7.72
C GLY A 119 -2.93 -23.27 -7.38
N VAL A 120 -3.40 -22.03 -7.30
CA VAL A 120 -2.56 -20.87 -6.96
C VAL A 120 -2.42 -20.77 -5.45
N MET A 121 -1.17 -20.81 -4.95
CA MET A 121 -0.86 -20.70 -3.53
C MET A 121 0.55 -20.17 -3.29
N GLU A 122 0.77 -19.66 -2.09
CA GLU A 122 2.10 -19.29 -1.58
C GLU A 122 2.40 -20.08 -0.30
N GLU A 123 3.66 -20.48 -0.11
CA GLU A 123 4.07 -21.25 1.05
C GLU A 123 4.95 -20.43 2.01
N PHE A 124 4.55 -20.40 3.29
CA PHE A 124 5.24 -19.71 4.37
C PHE A 124 5.47 -20.67 5.54
N GLY A 125 6.59 -21.39 5.51
CA GLY A 125 6.92 -22.40 6.52
C GLY A 125 5.82 -23.46 6.62
N ASP A 126 5.10 -23.49 7.74
CA ASP A 126 3.99 -24.42 8.02
C ASP A 126 2.63 -23.99 7.46
N THR A 127 2.55 -22.83 6.80
CA THR A 127 1.30 -22.24 6.30
C THR A 127 1.28 -22.21 4.78
N VAL A 128 0.16 -22.64 4.19
CA VAL A 128 -0.17 -22.36 2.79
C VAL A 128 -1.16 -21.21 2.78
N TYR A 129 -0.84 -20.17 2.04
CA TYR A 129 -1.68 -19.01 1.80
C TYR A 129 -2.33 -19.13 0.42
N PHE A 130 -3.64 -18.91 0.39
CA PHE A 130 -4.43 -18.91 -0.83
C PHE A 130 -5.15 -17.57 -0.98
N GLU A 131 -5.27 -17.12 -2.22
CA GLU A 131 -5.91 -15.87 -2.57
C GLU A 131 -6.58 -15.99 -3.94
N LYS A 132 -7.79 -15.44 -4.06
CA LYS A 132 -8.55 -15.44 -5.30
C LYS A 132 -9.47 -14.22 -5.38
N PRO A 133 -9.45 -13.45 -6.49
CA PRO A 133 -10.44 -12.43 -6.75
C PRO A 133 -11.84 -13.02 -6.86
N LEU A 134 -12.82 -12.39 -6.20
CA LEU A 134 -14.24 -12.71 -6.31
C LEU A 134 -14.96 -11.72 -7.23
N THR A 135 -14.56 -10.45 -7.19
CA THR A 135 -15.01 -9.37 -8.07
C THR A 135 -13.82 -8.49 -8.47
N GLY A 136 -14.06 -7.33 -9.10
CA GLY A 136 -12.99 -6.38 -9.41
C GLY A 136 -12.32 -5.77 -8.18
N ASP A 137 -13.05 -5.63 -7.07
CA ASP A 137 -12.58 -4.93 -5.86
C ASP A 137 -12.46 -5.84 -4.64
N VAL A 138 -12.91 -7.10 -4.72
CA VAL A 138 -13.02 -8.01 -3.55
C VAL A 138 -12.34 -9.32 -3.84
N GLU A 139 -11.58 -9.81 -2.85
CA GLU A 139 -10.92 -11.11 -2.86
C GLU A 139 -11.23 -11.93 -1.61
N ILE A 140 -11.05 -13.24 -1.73
CA ILE A 140 -11.07 -14.17 -0.60
C ILE A 140 -9.65 -14.68 -0.33
N LYS A 141 -9.27 -14.66 0.94
CA LYS A 141 -7.99 -15.16 1.44
C LYS A 141 -8.21 -16.32 2.39
N LEU A 142 -7.36 -17.33 2.31
CA LEU A 142 -7.40 -18.50 3.19
C LEU A 142 -5.99 -18.88 3.66
N TRP A 143 -5.86 -19.17 4.95
CA TRP A 143 -4.64 -19.71 5.55
C TRP A 143 -4.87 -21.15 5.99
N PHE A 144 -4.08 -22.07 5.42
CA PHE A 144 -4.10 -23.50 5.72
C PHE A 144 -2.83 -23.92 6.45
N CYS A 145 -2.97 -24.63 7.57
CA CYS A 145 -1.82 -25.14 8.32
C CYS A 145 -1.46 -26.55 7.83
N LYS A 146 -0.29 -26.70 7.18
CA LYS A 146 0.21 -27.98 6.65
C LYS A 146 0.39 -29.01 7.76
N ARG A 147 1.03 -28.62 8.86
CA ARG A 147 1.30 -29.53 9.98
C ARG A 147 0.03 -30.11 10.61
N ARG A 148 -1.06 -29.32 10.64
CA ARG A 148 -2.33 -29.72 11.25
C ARG A 148 -3.40 -30.14 10.24
N GLN A 149 -3.08 -30.09 8.95
CA GLN A 149 -3.96 -30.43 7.82
C GLN A 149 -5.35 -29.80 7.95
N ARG A 150 -5.42 -28.49 8.11
CA ARG A 150 -6.70 -27.78 8.29
C ARG A 150 -6.63 -26.30 7.92
N VAL A 151 -7.80 -25.71 7.66
CA VAL A 151 -7.99 -24.26 7.57
C VAL A 151 -7.86 -23.62 8.96
N ASP A 152 -7.06 -22.57 9.07
CA ASP A 152 -6.91 -21.77 10.28
C ASP A 152 -7.66 -20.43 10.18
N THR A 153 -7.78 -19.82 8.99
CA THR A 153 -8.47 -18.52 8.81
C THR A 153 -9.05 -18.38 7.40
N ILE A 154 -10.24 -17.76 7.28
CA ILE A 154 -10.87 -17.35 6.01
C ILE A 154 -11.30 -15.88 6.14
N GLN A 155 -10.91 -15.05 5.18
CA GLN A 155 -11.22 -13.61 5.14
C GLN A 155 -11.72 -13.17 3.77
N LEU A 156 -12.62 -12.20 3.75
CA LEU A 156 -12.92 -11.39 2.57
C LEU A 156 -12.27 -10.03 2.75
N ASN A 157 -11.57 -9.54 1.73
CA ASN A 157 -10.91 -8.25 1.77
C ASN A 157 -11.24 -7.46 0.50
N LEU A 158 -11.24 -6.14 0.61
CA LEU A 158 -11.00 -5.32 -0.56
C LEU A 158 -9.59 -5.59 -1.10
N CYS A 159 -9.45 -5.67 -2.42
CA CYS A 159 -8.17 -5.76 -3.09
C CYS A 159 -7.38 -4.47 -2.83
N GLU A 160 -6.26 -4.59 -2.16
CA GLU A 160 -5.34 -3.50 -1.90
C GLU A 160 -4.04 -3.71 -2.68
N ASP A 161 -3.52 -2.62 -3.22
CA ASP A 161 -2.24 -2.62 -3.88
C ASP A 161 -1.12 -2.22 -2.90
N ARG A 162 0.12 -2.42 -3.31
CA ARG A 162 1.27 -1.88 -2.61
C ARG A 162 1.52 -0.45 -3.06
N GLU A 163 1.49 0.47 -2.11
CA GLU A 163 1.91 1.86 -2.33
C GLU A 163 3.44 1.99 -2.31
N PHE A 164 4.00 2.67 -3.31
CA PHE A 164 5.40 3.10 -3.34
C PHE A 164 5.57 4.60 -3.17
N ILE A 165 4.67 5.40 -3.75
CA ILE A 165 4.62 6.86 -3.57
C ILE A 165 3.17 7.24 -3.29
N SER A 166 2.95 8.00 -2.22
CA SER A 166 1.62 8.40 -1.76
C SER A 166 1.16 9.71 -2.38
N HIS A 167 -0.13 10.05 -2.29
CA HIS A 167 -0.61 11.38 -2.69
C HIS A 167 -0.01 12.52 -1.90
N HIS A 168 0.39 12.29 -0.64
CA HIS A 168 1.06 13.30 0.16
C HIS A 168 2.42 13.72 -0.41
N ASP A 169 3.04 12.86 -1.23
CA ASP A 169 4.32 13.16 -1.88
C ASP A 169 4.16 14.08 -3.10
N PHE A 170 2.97 14.07 -3.70
CA PHE A 170 2.61 14.92 -4.83
C PHE A 170 1.78 16.14 -4.42
N ASP A 171 1.34 16.23 -3.15
CA ASP A 171 0.62 17.37 -2.62
C ASP A 171 1.54 18.58 -2.39
N PRO A 172 1.41 19.68 -3.16
CA PRO A 172 2.23 20.87 -2.99
C PRO A 172 1.98 21.58 -1.66
N GLY A 173 0.84 21.33 -1.01
CA GLY A 173 0.46 21.88 0.28
C GLY A 173 0.96 21.09 1.48
N ASN A 174 1.63 19.94 1.28
CA ASN A 174 2.12 19.12 2.37
C ASN A 174 3.33 19.77 3.06
N GLU A 175 3.09 20.41 4.20
CA GLU A 175 4.14 21.06 4.99
C GLU A 175 5.20 20.07 5.52
N HIS A 176 4.93 18.77 5.61
CA HIS A 176 5.92 17.81 6.08
C HIS A 176 6.87 17.33 4.97
N ASN A 177 6.58 17.66 3.71
CA ASN A 177 7.47 17.35 2.58
C ASN A 177 8.44 18.51 2.33
N THR A 178 9.65 18.41 2.88
CA THR A 178 10.68 19.46 2.74
C THR A 178 11.47 19.39 1.43
N THR A 179 11.37 18.28 0.69
CA THR A 179 12.04 18.08 -0.61
C THR A 179 11.06 17.56 -1.66
N PRO A 180 10.03 18.34 -2.04
CA PRO A 180 8.92 17.85 -2.88
C PRO A 180 9.35 17.38 -4.28
N GLN A 181 10.48 17.89 -4.78
CA GLN A 181 11.02 17.46 -6.07
C GLN A 181 11.57 16.02 -6.08
N ALA A 182 11.93 15.47 -4.92
CA ALA A 182 12.52 14.13 -4.84
C ALA A 182 11.56 13.04 -5.37
N ALA A 183 10.30 13.04 -4.89
CA ALA A 183 9.29 12.09 -5.35
C ALA A 183 8.97 12.26 -6.85
N THR A 184 8.91 13.51 -7.35
CA THR A 184 8.72 13.74 -8.78
C THR A 184 9.88 13.22 -9.63
N LEU A 185 11.12 13.28 -9.13
CA LEU A 185 12.27 12.70 -9.84
C LEU A 185 12.27 11.18 -9.82
N VAL A 186 11.79 10.54 -8.75
CA VAL A 186 11.54 9.09 -8.76
C VAL A 186 10.50 8.73 -9.82
N LEU A 187 9.41 9.49 -9.93
CA LEU A 187 8.41 9.31 -10.97
C LEU A 187 8.98 9.52 -12.38
N LYS A 188 9.81 10.55 -12.56
CA LYS A 188 10.53 10.81 -13.82
C LYS A 188 11.40 9.62 -14.22
N TRP A 189 12.17 9.08 -13.28
CA TRP A 189 12.98 7.89 -13.49
C TRP A 189 12.14 6.68 -13.92
N LEU A 190 11.02 6.44 -13.23
CA LEU A 190 10.09 5.36 -13.58
C LEU A 190 9.53 5.51 -14.99
N PHE A 191 9.20 6.73 -15.41
CA PHE A 191 8.74 7.02 -16.76
C PHE A 191 9.86 6.79 -17.79
N ASP A 192 11.04 7.37 -17.60
CA ASP A 192 12.14 7.31 -18.58
C ASP A 192 12.62 5.87 -18.81
N ARG A 193 12.62 5.05 -17.75
CA ARG A 193 12.97 3.62 -17.82
C ARG A 193 11.82 2.72 -18.22
N ARG A 194 10.65 3.28 -18.55
CA ARG A 194 9.44 2.57 -18.96
C ARG A 194 8.98 1.54 -17.92
N HIS A 195 9.19 1.85 -16.65
CA HIS A 195 8.68 1.07 -15.54
C HIS A 195 7.19 1.34 -15.29
N LEU A 196 6.65 2.47 -15.71
CA LEU A 196 5.22 2.77 -15.58
C LEU A 196 4.37 1.99 -16.60
N ARG A 197 3.21 1.50 -16.19
CA ARG A 197 2.19 0.94 -17.07
C ARG A 197 1.29 2.07 -17.55
N VAL A 198 1.75 2.78 -18.56
CA VAL A 198 1.01 3.88 -19.20
C VAL A 198 0.88 3.66 -20.71
N PRO A 199 -0.11 4.28 -21.38
CA PRO A 199 -0.25 4.17 -22.83
C PRO A 199 1.02 4.58 -23.58
N LYS A 200 1.36 3.85 -24.65
CA LYS A 200 2.57 4.09 -25.47
C LYS A 200 2.67 5.54 -25.98
N ALA A 201 1.54 6.17 -26.30
CA ALA A 201 1.48 7.55 -26.75
C ALA A 201 2.06 8.55 -25.74
N LEU A 202 1.96 8.27 -24.43
CA LEU A 202 2.57 9.12 -23.41
C LEU A 202 4.10 9.05 -23.49
N TYR A 203 4.67 7.85 -23.67
CA TYR A 203 6.12 7.68 -23.89
C TYR A 203 6.63 8.35 -25.17
N GLU A 204 5.80 8.45 -26.20
CA GLU A 204 6.14 9.13 -27.46
C GLU A 204 6.11 10.64 -27.30
N THR A 205 5.18 11.17 -26.50
CA THR A 205 5.11 12.60 -26.14
C THR A 205 6.27 13.01 -25.21
N GLY A 206 6.71 12.08 -24.37
CA GLY A 206 7.73 12.32 -23.36
C GLY A 206 7.16 12.98 -22.10
N LEU A 207 7.93 12.88 -21.02
CA LEU A 207 7.67 13.60 -19.77
C LEU A 207 8.80 14.61 -19.59
N GLU A 208 8.44 15.88 -19.44
CA GLU A 208 9.40 16.96 -19.23
C GLU A 208 10.14 16.77 -17.89
N ASP A 209 11.42 17.14 -17.86
CA ASP A 209 12.22 17.18 -16.63
C ASP A 209 11.96 18.50 -15.86
N ASP A 210 10.70 18.70 -15.50
CA ASP A 210 10.17 19.84 -14.73
C ASP A 210 9.21 19.36 -13.64
N HIS A 211 9.35 19.89 -12.43
CA HIS A 211 8.56 19.48 -11.27
C HIS A 211 7.06 19.68 -11.49
N GLN A 212 6.64 20.83 -12.05
CA GLN A 212 5.22 21.13 -12.24
C GLN A 212 4.62 20.28 -13.38
N ALA A 213 5.39 20.00 -14.43
CA ALA A 213 4.98 19.06 -15.47
C ALA A 213 4.78 17.63 -14.93
N ILE A 214 5.68 17.17 -14.07
CA ILE A 214 5.58 15.84 -13.45
C ILE A 214 4.40 15.74 -12.48
N LEU A 215 4.12 16.78 -11.69
CA LEU A 215 2.92 16.82 -10.84
C LEU A 215 1.63 16.72 -11.67
N ARG A 216 1.53 17.47 -12.77
CA ARG A 216 0.37 17.38 -13.67
C ARG A 216 0.24 15.99 -14.29
N PHE A 217 1.36 15.36 -14.65
CA PHE A 217 1.36 13.99 -15.15
C PHE A 217 0.84 13.00 -14.11
N ALA A 218 1.31 13.10 -12.86
CA ALA A 218 0.86 12.25 -11.76
C ALA A 218 -0.65 12.39 -11.51
N ASP A 219 -1.16 13.62 -11.52
CA ASP A 219 -2.58 13.93 -11.35
C ASP A 219 -3.43 13.33 -12.47
N GLN A 220 -3.05 13.59 -13.72
CA GLN A 220 -3.85 13.23 -14.90
C GLN A 220 -3.83 11.73 -15.23
N HIS A 221 -2.77 11.01 -14.86
CA HIS A 221 -2.55 9.65 -15.34
C HIS A 221 -2.37 8.61 -14.25
N LEU A 222 -2.05 9.02 -13.02
CA LEU A 222 -1.73 8.11 -11.92
C LEU A 222 -2.55 8.38 -10.64
N GLY A 223 -3.49 9.33 -10.66
CA GLY A 223 -4.29 9.66 -9.47
C GLY A 223 -3.46 10.21 -8.31
N ASN A 224 -2.35 10.90 -8.61
CA ASN A 224 -1.37 11.38 -7.64
C ASN A 224 -0.82 10.27 -6.72
N HIS A 225 -0.47 9.10 -7.24
CA HIS A 225 0.24 8.09 -6.46
C HIS A 225 1.05 7.18 -7.39
N VAL A 226 1.86 6.30 -6.81
CA VAL A 226 2.52 5.21 -7.55
C VAL A 226 2.33 3.92 -6.79
N TRP A 227 1.55 3.00 -7.35
CA TRP A 227 1.29 1.67 -6.79
C TRP A 227 1.86 0.54 -7.67
N ALA A 228 1.97 -0.68 -7.13
CA ALA A 228 2.60 -1.78 -7.87
C ALA A 228 1.83 -2.18 -9.14
N GLY A 229 0.50 -2.10 -9.14
CA GLY A 229 -0.36 -2.33 -10.30
C GLY A 229 -0.10 -1.38 -11.46
N GLN A 230 0.42 -0.18 -11.17
CA GLN A 230 0.83 0.84 -12.15
C GLN A 230 2.24 0.61 -12.69
N LEU A 231 2.93 -0.47 -12.29
CA LEU A 231 4.33 -0.73 -12.67
C LEU A 231 4.50 -2.04 -13.45
N HIS A 232 5.43 -2.04 -14.40
CA HIS A 232 6.08 -3.25 -14.92
C HIS A 232 6.97 -3.83 -13.83
N ASP A 233 6.31 -4.48 -12.90
CA ASP A 233 6.88 -4.87 -11.62
C ASP A 233 7.97 -5.94 -11.75
N SER A 234 9.04 -5.78 -10.98
CA SER A 234 10.13 -6.74 -10.87
C SER A 234 10.67 -6.70 -9.44
N PRO A 235 11.14 -7.82 -8.87
CA PRO A 235 11.58 -7.80 -7.48
C PRO A 235 12.80 -6.88 -7.23
N ALA A 236 13.60 -6.58 -8.26
CA ALA A 236 14.62 -5.53 -8.21
C ALA A 236 13.99 -4.12 -8.07
N LEU A 237 13.01 -3.79 -8.90
CA LEU A 237 12.30 -2.50 -8.86
C LEU A 237 11.60 -2.30 -7.51
N ARG A 238 10.91 -3.34 -7.01
CA ARG A 238 10.28 -3.32 -5.68
C ARG A 238 11.28 -2.98 -4.58
N SER A 239 12.49 -3.55 -4.65
CA SER A 239 13.52 -3.34 -3.64
C SER A 239 14.03 -1.91 -3.67
N VAL A 240 14.30 -1.37 -4.86
CA VAL A 240 14.73 0.03 -5.02
C VAL A 240 13.65 0.97 -4.48
N LEU A 241 12.42 0.87 -5.00
CA LEU A 241 11.33 1.76 -4.62
C LEU A 241 10.99 1.70 -3.13
N ALA A 242 10.94 0.51 -2.53
CA ALA A 242 10.71 0.38 -1.09
C ALA A 242 11.76 1.11 -0.25
N HIS A 243 13.01 1.19 -0.74
CA HIS A 243 14.11 1.87 -0.05
C HIS A 243 14.25 3.36 -0.43
N THR A 244 13.52 3.84 -1.44
CA THR A 244 13.38 5.29 -1.67
C THR A 244 12.62 6.00 -0.56
N ARG A 245 11.84 5.26 0.22
CA ARG A 245 10.92 5.79 1.25
C ARG A 245 11.38 5.56 2.68
N THR A 246 12.57 5.01 2.87
CA THR A 246 13.12 4.73 4.21
C THR A 246 14.60 5.07 4.28
N THR A 247 15.04 5.52 5.46
CA THR A 247 16.46 5.73 5.78
C THR A 247 17.24 4.43 5.96
N ARG A 248 16.55 3.29 6.04
CA ARG A 248 17.20 1.98 6.15
C ARG A 248 17.93 1.67 4.84
N PRO A 249 19.19 1.21 4.89
CA PRO A 249 19.89 0.78 3.69
C PRO A 249 19.34 -0.54 3.16
N LEU A 250 19.28 -0.66 1.83
CA LEU A 250 19.04 -1.93 1.15
C LEU A 250 20.30 -2.79 1.23
N GLN A 251 20.20 -3.95 1.88
CA GLN A 251 21.28 -4.94 1.89
C GLN A 251 21.20 -5.80 0.64
N LEU A 252 22.32 -5.94 -0.07
CA LEU A 252 22.46 -6.80 -1.25
C LEU A 252 23.05 -8.15 -0.84
N ASP A 253 22.78 -9.18 -1.63
CA ASP A 253 23.22 -10.56 -1.36
C ASP A 253 24.76 -10.71 -1.34
N ASN A 254 25.47 -9.78 -1.99
CA ASN A 254 26.93 -9.70 -1.97
C ASN A 254 27.50 -9.02 -0.69
N GLY A 255 26.64 -8.69 0.28
CA GLY A 255 27.00 -8.05 1.54
C GLY A 255 27.20 -6.53 1.46
N SER A 256 27.09 -5.92 0.28
CA SER A 256 27.12 -4.46 0.14
C SER A 256 25.76 -3.83 0.46
N SER A 257 25.76 -2.53 0.75
CA SER A 257 24.54 -1.81 1.11
C SER A 257 24.35 -0.55 0.26
N LEU A 258 23.08 -0.25 -0.06
CA LEU A 258 22.68 0.93 -0.83
C LEU A 258 21.77 1.83 0.00
N HIS A 259 22.13 3.10 0.13
CA HIS A 259 21.31 4.12 0.79
C HIS A 259 20.46 4.85 -0.24
N LEU A 260 19.18 4.49 -0.33
CA LEU A 260 18.32 4.91 -1.42
C LEU A 260 17.25 5.92 -1.04
N PHE A 261 17.20 6.38 0.22
CA PHE A 261 16.22 7.35 0.68
C PHE A 261 16.22 8.57 -0.25
N ASP A 262 15.08 8.86 -0.88
CA ASP A 262 14.96 9.80 -1.99
C ASP A 262 15.47 11.20 -1.60
N LYS A 263 15.15 11.68 -0.41
CA LYS A 263 15.65 12.93 0.16
C LYS A 263 17.17 12.98 0.24
N TRP A 264 17.81 11.88 0.64
CA TRP A 264 19.28 11.82 0.69
C TRP A 264 19.88 11.79 -0.71
N LEU A 265 19.28 11.03 -1.64
CA LEU A 265 19.69 11.04 -3.04
C LEU A 265 19.56 12.45 -3.64
N TYR A 266 18.49 13.17 -3.31
CA TYR A 266 18.21 14.53 -3.75
C TYR A 266 19.29 15.51 -3.28
N LEU A 267 19.61 15.50 -1.98
CA LEU A 267 20.65 16.34 -1.40
C LEU A 267 22.05 15.98 -1.91
N LYS A 268 22.33 14.70 -2.16
CA LYS A 268 23.59 14.23 -2.77
C LYS A 268 23.73 14.72 -4.22
N ALA A 269 22.67 14.59 -5.01
CA ALA A 269 22.62 15.09 -6.38
C ALA A 269 22.82 16.62 -6.43
N GLY A 270 22.24 17.34 -5.46
CA GLY A 270 22.45 18.78 -5.27
C GLY A 270 23.85 19.17 -4.74
N ARG A 271 24.71 18.19 -4.41
CA ARG A 271 26.04 18.39 -3.80
C ARG A 271 26.00 19.18 -2.48
N VAL A 272 24.89 19.06 -1.75
CA VAL A 272 24.65 19.77 -0.49
C VAL A 272 24.55 18.81 0.70
N TRP A 273 24.77 17.51 0.48
CA TRP A 273 24.69 16.47 1.51
C TRP A 273 25.61 16.74 2.71
N GLU A 274 26.89 17.07 2.50
CA GLU A 274 27.82 17.32 3.61
C GLU A 274 27.39 18.54 4.44
N ARG A 275 26.85 19.58 3.78
CA ARG A 275 26.31 20.76 4.46
C ARG A 275 25.03 20.43 5.24
N HIS A 276 24.17 19.59 4.68
CA HIS A 276 23.00 19.05 5.38
C HIS A 276 23.42 18.28 6.64
N GLN A 277 24.40 17.38 6.53
CA GLN A 277 24.90 16.60 7.67
C GLN A 277 25.54 17.48 8.74
N ALA A 278 26.30 18.50 8.35
CA ALA A 278 26.87 19.46 9.29
C ALA A 278 25.77 20.20 10.07
N LEU A 279 24.72 20.65 9.38
CA LEU A 279 23.57 21.32 10.01
C LEU A 279 22.76 20.36 10.90
N TYR A 280 22.52 19.13 10.43
CA TYR A 280 21.77 18.12 11.16
C TYR A 280 22.47 17.71 12.46
N ASN A 281 23.80 17.74 12.49
CA ASN A 281 24.62 17.42 13.67
C ASN A 281 24.99 18.65 14.51
N ASP A 282 24.44 19.83 14.22
CA ASP A 282 24.74 21.06 14.95
C ASP A 282 23.81 21.22 16.16
N ASP A 283 24.29 20.77 17.32
CA ASP A 283 23.60 20.87 18.61
C ASP A 283 23.53 22.32 19.16
N THR A 284 24.13 23.30 18.47
CA THR A 284 24.14 24.70 18.91
C THR A 284 22.97 25.53 18.37
N LEU A 285 22.17 24.96 17.46
CA LEU A 285 21.02 25.63 16.85
C LEU A 285 19.88 25.83 17.86
N ALA A 286 19.38 27.07 17.94
CA ALA A 286 18.25 27.42 18.82
C ALA A 286 16.94 26.72 18.43
N ASP A 287 16.73 26.52 17.11
CA ASP A 287 15.66 25.71 16.55
C ASP A 287 16.22 24.84 15.44
N TRP A 288 16.70 23.66 15.84
CA TRP A 288 17.30 22.68 14.96
C TRP A 288 16.35 22.25 13.83
N GLY A 289 15.09 21.96 14.16
CA GLY A 289 14.11 21.45 13.21
C GLY A 289 13.78 22.48 12.12
N ALA A 290 13.47 23.71 12.53
CA ALA A 290 13.20 24.78 11.57
C ALA A 290 14.41 25.09 10.67
N SER A 291 15.62 25.00 11.22
CA SER A 291 16.85 25.24 10.46
C SER A 291 17.08 24.19 9.38
N VAL A 292 16.92 22.91 9.73
CA VAL A 292 17.05 21.79 8.79
C VAL A 292 15.96 21.87 7.71
N ASP A 293 14.70 22.10 8.10
CA ASP A 293 13.58 22.21 7.15
C ASP A 293 13.76 23.39 6.19
N ALA A 294 14.18 24.55 6.69
CA ALA A 294 14.43 25.73 5.86
C ALA A 294 15.57 25.49 4.87
N PHE A 295 16.64 24.82 5.30
CA PHE A 295 17.74 24.45 4.43
C PHE A 295 17.27 23.52 3.31
N GLU A 296 16.54 22.46 3.63
CA GLU A 296 16.06 21.47 2.68
C GLU A 296 15.10 22.07 1.64
N ARG A 297 14.16 22.92 2.08
CA ARG A 297 13.23 23.63 1.19
C ARG A 297 13.92 24.59 0.23
N ALA A 298 15.07 25.12 0.60
CA ALA A 298 15.85 26.03 -0.24
C ALA A 298 16.65 25.29 -1.33
N VAL A 299 16.80 23.97 -1.24
CA VAL A 299 17.49 23.17 -2.26
C VAL A 299 16.57 23.00 -3.47
N VAL A 300 17.03 23.49 -4.62
CA VAL A 300 16.39 23.27 -5.91
C VAL A 300 17.45 22.74 -6.87
N LEU A 301 17.19 21.58 -7.47
CA LEU A 301 18.14 20.96 -8.39
C LEU A 301 18.06 21.62 -9.77
N ASP A 302 19.20 22.00 -10.33
CA ASP A 302 19.32 22.34 -11.74
C ASP A 302 19.21 21.10 -12.64
N ALA A 303 19.17 21.29 -13.96
CA ALA A 303 19.02 20.18 -14.91
C ALA A 303 20.13 19.12 -14.81
N THR A 304 21.38 19.53 -14.55
CA THR A 304 22.51 18.60 -14.43
C THR A 304 22.37 17.78 -13.14
N GLN A 305 21.97 18.42 -12.05
CA GLN A 305 21.74 17.77 -10.77
C GLN A 305 20.53 16.83 -10.81
N ARG A 306 19.45 17.18 -11.50
CA ARG A 306 18.33 16.25 -11.74
C ARG A 306 18.77 15.01 -12.50
N GLN A 307 19.56 15.15 -13.56
CA GLN A 307 20.12 13.99 -14.27
C GLN A 307 21.04 13.15 -13.37
N ALA A 308 21.83 13.77 -12.49
CA ALA A 308 22.63 13.04 -11.51
C ALA A 308 21.76 12.22 -10.54
N PHE A 309 20.60 12.74 -10.11
CA PHE A 309 19.64 11.99 -9.30
C PHE A 309 19.11 10.76 -10.03
N LEU A 310 18.69 10.91 -11.29
CA LEU A 310 18.19 9.79 -12.10
C LEU A 310 19.29 8.72 -12.28
N ALA A 311 20.53 9.14 -12.52
CA ALA A 311 21.67 8.23 -12.65
C ALA A 311 21.97 7.44 -11.35
N LEU A 312 21.77 8.04 -10.16
CA LEU A 312 21.90 7.33 -8.88
C LEU A 312 20.85 6.21 -8.74
N LEU A 313 19.62 6.44 -9.20
CA LEU A 313 18.57 5.41 -9.21
C LEU A 313 18.87 4.30 -10.22
N ASP A 314 19.40 4.65 -11.40
CA ASP A 314 19.82 3.67 -12.40
C ASP A 314 20.95 2.76 -11.91
N ASP A 315 21.99 3.34 -11.33
CA ASP A 315 23.10 2.58 -10.75
C ASP A 315 22.59 1.63 -9.65
N ALA A 316 21.71 2.13 -8.77
CA ALA A 316 21.10 1.31 -7.73
C ALA A 316 20.29 0.14 -8.32
N TYR A 317 19.44 0.40 -9.31
CA TYR A 317 18.63 -0.63 -9.95
C TYR A 317 19.49 -1.70 -10.63
N LEU A 318 20.51 -1.31 -11.39
CA LEU A 318 21.44 -2.22 -12.03
C LEU A 318 22.19 -3.10 -11.02
N ARG A 319 22.66 -2.51 -9.92
CA ARG A 319 23.32 -3.27 -8.84
C ARG A 319 22.40 -4.29 -8.19
N VAL A 320 21.14 -3.93 -7.94
CA VAL A 320 20.16 -4.86 -7.38
C VAL A 320 19.85 -6.00 -8.34
N GLN A 321 19.75 -5.71 -9.64
CA GLN A 321 19.56 -6.75 -10.66
C GLN A 321 20.75 -7.71 -10.72
N GLN A 322 21.98 -7.18 -10.66
CA GLN A 322 23.21 -7.99 -10.71
C GLN A 322 23.46 -8.80 -9.45
N ALA A 323 23.01 -8.31 -8.29
CA ALA A 323 23.21 -8.98 -7.01
C ALA A 323 22.26 -10.17 -6.79
N ARG A 324 21.18 -10.29 -7.57
CA ARG A 324 20.21 -11.39 -7.44
C ARG A 324 20.60 -12.54 -8.39
N PRO A 325 20.74 -13.79 -7.90
CA PRO A 325 20.85 -14.93 -8.80
C PRO A 325 19.56 -15.10 -9.63
N ALA A 326 19.73 -15.52 -10.88
CA ALA A 326 18.67 -15.72 -11.87
C ALA A 326 17.61 -16.75 -11.44
#